data_AF-A0A7C5U193-F1
#
_entry.id   AF-A0A7C5U193-F1
#
_cell.length_a   1.000
_cell.length_b   1.000
_cell.length_c   1.000
_cell.angle_alpha   90.00
_cell.angle_beta   90.00
_cell.angle_gamma   90.00
#
_symmetry.space_group_name_H-M   'P 1'
#
loop_
_entity.id
_entity.type
_entity.pdbx_description
1 polymer ?
#
loop_
_entity_poly.entity_id
_entity_poly.type
_entity_poly.pdbx_seq_one_letter_code
_entity_poly.pdbx_strand_id
1 'polypeptide(L)' 'MEISYVIRDITPPVGIRLGGYGHRFNKRSTHIVSPLYLRLLELIDPYGESFVLLQMDLLGIYLEDSQKIKKSYRQNYL' A
#
# COMPACT_ATOMS: atom_id res chain seq x y z
N MET A 1 -24.70 3.04 -4.96
CA MET A 1 -23.41 3.17 -4.26
C MET A 1 -22.87 1.78 -4.10
N GLU A 2 -21.76 1.48 -4.76
CA GLU A 2 -21.07 0.20 -4.67
C GLU A 2 -19.83 0.38 -3.79
N ILE A 3 -19.52 -0.65 -3.01
CA ILE A 3 -18.40 -0.64 -2.08
C ILE A 3 -17.59 -1.92 -2.31
N SER A 4 -16.31 -1.77 -2.59
CA SER A 4 -15.38 -2.89 -2.67
C SER A 4 -14.28 -2.75 -1.63
N TYR A 5 -13.90 -3.87 -1.02
CA TYR A 5 -12.85 -3.91 -0.01
C TYR A 5 -11.93 -5.10 -0.23
N VAL A 6 -10.63 -4.82 -0.33
CA VAL A 6 -9.61 -5.83 -0.65
C VAL A 6 -8.45 -5.71 0.33
N ILE A 7 -7.99 -6.85 0.84
CA ILE A 7 -6.77 -6.95 1.64
C ILE A 7 -5.74 -7.77 0.85
N ARG A 8 -4.49 -7.28 0.79
CA ARG A 8 -3.35 -7.98 0.19
C ARG A 8 -2.15 -7.96 1.12
N ASP A 9 -1.48 -9.10 1.24
CA ASP A 9 -0.19 -9.20 1.92
C ASP A 9 0.88 -8.47 1.09
N ILE A 10 1.61 -7.57 1.74
CA ILE A 10 2.72 -6.79 1.17
C ILE A 10 4.01 -6.99 1.95
N THR A 11 4.09 -8.06 2.76
CA THR A 11 5.24 -8.35 3.60
C THR A 11 6.48 -8.59 2.73
N PRO A 12 7.54 -7.77 2.87
CA PRO A 12 8.76 -7.99 2.13
C PRO A 12 9.49 -9.23 2.66
N PRO A 13 10.39 -9.85 1.87
CA PRO A 13 11.19 -10.96 2.35
C PRO A 13 12.08 -10.56 3.54
N VAL A 14 12.42 -11.54 4.37
CA VAL A 14 13.42 -11.38 5.44
C VAL A 14 14.77 -10.99 4.83
N GLY A 15 15.52 -10.13 5.51
CA GLY A 15 16.81 -9.61 5.06
C GLY A 15 16.74 -8.21 4.43
N ILE A 16 15.54 -7.63 4.28
CA ILE A 16 15.37 -6.26 3.80
C ILE A 16 15.62 -5.25 4.93
N ARG A 17 16.22 -4.10 4.58
CA ARG A 17 16.50 -3.01 5.54
C ARG A 17 15.19 -2.46 6.10
N LEU A 18 15.10 -2.35 7.43
CA LEU A 18 13.94 -1.74 8.09
C LEU A 18 13.97 -0.21 7.97
N GLY A 19 12.79 0.39 7.75
CA GLY A 19 12.60 1.84 7.74
C GLY A 19 12.32 2.44 9.13
N GLY A 20 12.26 3.77 9.22
CA GLY A 20 11.69 4.50 10.36
C GLY A 20 12.65 4.92 11.46
N TYR A 21 13.63 4.09 11.81
CA TYR A 21 14.60 4.43 12.85
C TYR A 21 15.94 4.78 12.23
N GLY A 22 16.23 6.08 12.13
CA GLY A 22 17.51 6.59 11.59
C GLY A 22 18.73 5.93 12.25
N HIS A 23 18.76 5.82 13.58
CA HIS A 23 19.86 5.18 14.32
C HIS A 23 19.94 3.65 14.16
N ARG A 24 18.97 3.01 13.48
CA ARG A 24 19.06 1.61 13.04
C ARG A 24 19.55 1.50 11.58
N PHE A 25 20.26 2.52 11.09
CA PHE A 25 20.87 2.52 9.76
C PHE A 25 21.50 1.14 9.47
N ASN A 26 21.04 0.50 8.39
CA ASN A 26 21.45 -0.82 7.90
C ASN A 26 21.02 -2.07 8.71
N LYS A 27 20.16 -1.98 9.72
CA LYS A 27 19.56 -3.19 10.31
C LYS A 27 18.59 -3.84 9.32
N ARG A 28 18.93 -5.05 8.89
CA ARG A 28 18.08 -5.92 8.07
C ARG A 28 17.11 -6.70 8.95
N SER A 29 15.92 -7.00 8.44
CA SER A 29 14.98 -7.90 9.11
C SER A 29 15.59 -9.30 9.24
N THR A 30 15.34 -9.97 10.38
CA THR A 30 15.80 -11.34 10.64
C THR A 30 14.65 -12.34 10.75
N HIS A 31 13.43 -11.85 10.95
CA HIS A 31 12.20 -12.64 11.01
C HIS A 31 10.99 -11.72 10.78
N ILE A 32 9.83 -12.32 10.53
CA ILE A 32 8.53 -11.64 10.44
C ILE A 32 7.77 -11.97 11.72
N VAL A 33 7.38 -10.94 12.48
CA VAL A 33 6.54 -11.10 13.69
C VAL A 33 5.06 -11.15 13.30
N SER A 34 4.64 -10.24 12.42
CA SER A 34 3.30 -10.18 11.86
C SER A 34 3.38 -9.75 10.39
N PRO A 35 2.49 -10.23 9.52
CA PRO A 35 2.41 -9.75 8.15
C PRO A 35 2.04 -8.27 8.07
N LEU A 36 2.45 -7.63 6.99
CA LEU A 36 2.08 -6.26 6.62
C LEU A 36 1.05 -6.32 5.50
N TYR A 37 0.01 -5.50 5.58
CA TYR A 37 -1.06 -5.51 4.61
C TYR A 37 -1.25 -4.16 3.90
N LEU A 38 -1.70 -4.25 2.66
CA LEU A 38 -2.40 -3.21 1.94
C LEU A 38 -3.90 -3.48 2.04
N ARG A 39 -4.67 -2.44 2.38
CA ARG A 39 -6.12 -2.45 2.44
C ARG A 39 -6.63 -1.40 1.47
N LEU A 40 -7.42 -1.83 0.48
CA LEU A 40 -8.07 -0.97 -0.51
C LEU A 40 -9.55 -0.89 -0.18
N LEU A 41 -10.08 0.33 -0.11
CA LEU A 41 -11.50 0.61 -0.10
C LEU A 41 -11.83 1.44 -1.35
N GLU A 42 -12.74 0.95 -2.17
CA GLU A 42 -13.29 1.70 -3.29
C GLU A 42 -14.78 1.98 -3.05
N LEU A 43 -15.18 3.21 -3.31
CA LEU A 43 -16.55 3.68 -3.27
C LEU A 43 -16.92 4.19 -4.66
N ILE A 44 -17.95 3.61 -5.27
CA ILE A 44 -18.48 4.05 -6.56
C ILE A 44 -19.86 4.64 -6.33
N ASP A 45 -20.05 5.89 -6.74
CA ASP A 45 -21.33 6.57 -6.63
C ASP A 45 -22.33 6.10 -7.72
N PRO A 46 -23.63 6.46 -7.63
CA PRO A 46 -24.62 6.07 -8.64
C PRO A 46 -24.39 6.64 -10.05
N TYR A 47 -23.51 7.64 -10.19
CA TYR A 47 -23.16 8.27 -11.47
C TYR A 47 -21.89 7.65 -12.08
N GLY A 48 -21.23 6.73 -11.37
CA GLY A 48 -20.03 6.03 -11.81
C GLY A 48 -18.72 6.67 -11.35
N GLU A 49 -18.75 7.73 -10.54
CA GLU A 49 -17.53 8.34 -9.98
C GLU A 49 -16.95 7.43 -8.89
N SER A 50 -15.64 7.16 -9.00
CA SER A 50 -14.91 6.25 -8.11
C SER A 50 -13.96 7.02 -7.19
N PHE A 51 -14.04 6.73 -5.89
CA PHE A 51 -13.08 7.14 -4.88
C PHE A 51 -12.35 5.93 -4.32
N VAL A 52 -11.02 5.97 -4.33
CA VAL A 52 -10.16 4.89 -3.80
C VAL A 52 -9.33 5.38 -2.63
N LEU A 53 -9.44 4.67 -1.50
CA LEU A 53 -8.58 4.82 -0.34
C LEU A 53 -7.65 3.61 -0.22
N LEU A 54 -6.35 3.88 -0.11
CA LEU A 54 -5.32 2.89 0.20
C LEU A 54 -4.77 3.15 1.60
N GLN A 55 -4.88 2.16 2.48
CA GLN A 55 -4.16 2.11 3.75
C GLN A 55 -3.12 1.00 3.67
N MET A 56 -1.89 1.30 4.07
CA MET A 56 -0.79 0.33 4.05
C MET A 56 -0.12 0.31 5.41
N ASP A 57 0.36 -0.87 5.83
CA ASP A 57 1.16 -1.02 7.05
C ASP A 57 2.62 -0.59 6.78
N LEU A 58 2.77 0.62 6.27
CA LEU A 58 4.04 1.27 5.91
C LEU A 58 4.12 2.64 6.58
N LEU A 59 5.33 3.11 6.84
CA LEU A 59 5.56 4.45 7.41
C LEU A 59 5.25 5.58 6.41
N GLY A 60 5.29 5.26 5.12
CA GLY A 60 5.07 6.17 4.02
C GLY A 60 5.51 5.53 2.71
N ILE A 61 5.14 6.17 1.61
CA ILE A 61 5.59 5.81 0.27
C ILE A 61 6.30 7.01 -0.36
N TYR A 62 7.26 6.74 -1.24
CA TYR A 62 7.89 7.80 -2.00
C TYR A 62 6.88 8.43 -2.97
N LEU A 63 7.09 9.70 -3.30
CA LEU A 63 6.21 10.43 -4.23
C LEU A 63 6.10 9.73 -5.59
N GLU A 64 7.23 9.23 -6.10
CA GLU A 64 7.29 8.51 -7.37
C GLU A 64 6.43 7.23 -7.35
N ASP A 65 6.47 6.48 -6.24
CA ASP A 65 5.66 5.28 -6.08
C ASP A 65 4.17 5.63 -5.96
N SER A 66 3.83 6.72 -5.26
CA SER A 66 2.45 7.24 -5.23
C SER A 66 1.94 7.59 -6.63
N GLN A 67 2.76 8.23 -7.46
CA GLN A 67 2.41 8.59 -8.83
C GLN A 67 2.23 7.34 -9.71
N LYS A 68 3.11 6.33 -9.57
CA LYS A 68 2.99 5.05 -10.28
C LYS A 68 1.70 4.32 -9.93
N ILE A 69 1.33 4.27 -8.65
CA ILE A 69 0.08 3.65 -8.19
C ILE A 69 -1.12 4.35 -8.83
N LYS A 70 -1.18 5.68 -8.76
CA LYS A 70 -2.27 6.47 -9.35
C LYS A 70 -2.37 6.26 -10.86
N LYS A 71 -1.23 6.21 -11.57
CA LYS A 71 -1.20 5.95 -13.01
C LYS A 71 -1.69 4.54 -13.34
N SER A 72 -1.23 3.53 -12.61
CA SER A 72 -1.65 2.13 -12.80
C SER A 72 -3.14 1.95 -12.60
N TYR A 73 -3.74 2.62 -11.61
CA TYR A 73 -5.18 2.56 -11.39
C TYR A 73 -5.96 3.14 -12.58
N ARG A 74 -5.59 4.34 -13.03
CA ARG A 74 -6.23 4.99 -14.18
C ARG A 74 -6.14 4.19 -15.48
N GLN A 75 -5.09 3.40 -15.68
CA GLN A 75 -4.92 2.61 -16.91
C GLN A 75 -5.73 1.31 -16.94
N ASN A 76 -6.16 0.80 -15.79
CA ASN A 76 -6.84 -0.49 -15.70
C ASN A 76 -8.34 -0.38 -15.37
N TYR A 77 -8.80 0.78 -14.91
CA TYR A 77 -10.15 0.96 -14.36
C TYR A 77 -10.89 2.23 -14.84
N LEU A 78 -10.23 3.10 -15.62
CA LEU A 78 -10.85 4.20 -16.36
C LEU A 78 -10.54 4.04 -17.86
#